data_AF-A0A8S9ZWA3-F1
#
_entry.id   AF-A0A8S9ZWA3-F1
#
_cell.length_a   1.000
_cell.length_b   1.000
_cell.length_c   1.000
_cell.angle_alpha   90.00
_cell.angle_beta   90.00
_cell.angle_gamma   90.00
#
_symmetry.space_group_name_H-M   'P 1'
#
loop_
_entity.id
_entity.type
_entity.pdbx_description
1 polymer ?
#
loop_
_entity_poly.entity_id
_entity_poly.type
_entity_poly.pdbx_seq_one_letter_code
_entity_poly.pdbx_strand_id
1 'polypeptide(L)'
;MDNENYFYQTSTNLLEDHKFNESDMHSMSLDELKKLHRRVEAKCHDLQGELSDLAFHNYRTYVDVSTTAEYCREKFSQMDLLMRQSSSSFPNLQEKIDQFKSQSSKLLNEFKLLSELMEKCIRAGHFDQAYSITNFALSIKQSKLVQYPLFKNVVDYLLEARHSFLDELFNKFNGPLNLAHSIQVFLLQFYLIVFLFYVINNIRKIPYISKTQLRISILQYRDIYLEKKVSTIMSEPDFSLRVIEIYRECMYDTIILYLAVFPDSDTQQRHISLNEDTRWERWTGSSQNYLLQCWAQRNIERLLSHVQCSEYKSLLDIEMMISKLMSCAFSFGRMGLDFRALVHFKFSQMVFNIFQSKIEAATKSFTSHEKIDLIDYGIFENTQNELKKEIGHIDLSAPLELCIWDDLCIFGNSIIDALNEIRHSIYINSIRRVYNILQFSFQSVFAWLDTFLTNSDNISIVKKAAFFLIKQFLPFINNCFFSCFPFEQCARKYFSVGNCSLEEYNNAFSLTNSNIFGLCRNESLLFEMKKEFDLKEIEEQKFSIEKESLDVKEEVEEKVVENEGKEEED
;
A
#
# COMPACT_ATOMS: atom_id res chain seq x y z
N MET A 1 27.62 38.72 78.05
CA MET A 1 28.29 39.66 78.98
C MET A 1 27.58 39.60 80.34
N ASP A 2 27.29 38.41 80.88
CA ASP A 2 26.47 38.30 82.11
C ASP A 2 27.08 37.38 83.18
N ASN A 3 28.25 36.78 82.96
CA ASN A 3 28.87 35.86 83.92
C ASN A 3 30.21 36.33 84.52
N GLU A 4 30.80 37.43 84.04
CA GLU A 4 32.02 38.01 84.64
C GLU A 4 31.74 38.86 85.90
N ASN A 5 30.50 39.33 86.07
CA ASN A 5 30.11 40.15 87.24
C ASN A 5 29.81 39.33 88.51
N TYR A 6 29.56 38.02 88.41
CA TYR A 6 29.19 37.21 89.58
C TYR A 6 30.40 36.75 90.42
N PHE A 7 31.60 36.65 89.83
CA PHE A 7 32.80 36.19 90.55
C PHE A 7 33.52 37.31 91.32
N TYR A 8 33.42 38.55 90.84
CA TYR A 8 33.99 39.72 91.54
C TYR A 8 33.17 40.14 92.77
N GLN A 9 31.85 39.89 92.78
CA GLN A 9 30.98 40.24 93.93
C GLN A 9 31.15 39.29 95.13
N THR A 10 31.45 38.01 94.93
CA THR A 10 31.60 37.04 96.03
C THR A 10 32.96 37.17 96.74
N SER A 11 33.97 37.69 96.04
CA SER A 11 35.34 37.84 96.56
C SER A 11 35.49 39.03 97.51
N THR A 12 34.68 40.09 97.32
CA THR A 12 34.68 41.29 98.17
C THR A 12 33.86 41.13 99.45
N ASN A 13 32.87 40.23 99.47
CA ASN A 13 31.96 40.06 100.61
C ASN A 13 32.51 39.17 101.75
N LEU A 14 33.61 38.44 101.53
CA LEU A 14 34.23 37.57 102.55
C LEU A 14 35.34 38.26 103.37
N LEU A 15 35.68 39.51 103.04
CA LEU A 15 36.70 40.31 103.74
C LEU A 15 36.10 41.41 104.65
N GLU A 16 34.77 41.50 104.75
CA GLU A 16 34.10 42.56 105.54
C GLU A 16 33.84 42.21 107.01
N ASP A 17 34.00 40.97 107.46
CA ASP A 17 33.61 40.54 108.82
C ASP A 17 34.60 40.91 109.95
N HIS A 18 35.74 41.52 109.63
CA HIS A 18 36.70 42.01 110.64
C HIS A 18 37.28 43.39 110.28
N LYS A 19 36.42 44.40 110.13
CA LYS A 19 36.85 45.82 110.18
C LYS A 19 37.27 46.17 111.62
N PHE A 20 38.56 46.02 111.90
CA PHE A 20 39.22 46.73 113.01
C PHE A 20 39.18 48.22 112.68
N ASN A 21 38.36 49.01 113.38
CA ASN A 21 38.27 50.44 113.13
C ASN A 21 39.52 51.15 113.66
N GLU A 22 40.18 51.97 112.83
CA GLU A 22 41.36 52.78 113.20
C GLU A 22 41.12 53.70 114.42
N SER A 23 39.86 54.05 114.70
CA SER A 23 39.45 54.84 115.87
C SER A 23 39.70 54.12 117.20
N ASP A 24 39.69 52.78 117.22
CA ASP A 24 39.89 51.99 118.44
C ASP A 24 41.38 51.87 118.80
N MET A 25 42.29 52.04 117.83
CA MET A 25 43.74 51.98 118.05
C MET A 25 44.32 53.23 118.72
N HIS A 26 43.68 54.39 118.58
CA HIS A 26 44.15 55.65 119.19
C HIS A 26 43.74 55.83 120.66
N SER A 27 42.74 55.08 121.15
CA SER A 27 42.29 55.09 122.55
C SER A 27 42.94 54.02 123.44
N MET A 28 43.80 53.17 122.87
CA MET A 28 44.45 52.07 123.59
C MET A 28 45.80 52.49 124.14
N SER A 29 46.10 52.08 125.37
CA SER A 29 47.41 52.33 125.99
C SER A 29 48.52 51.58 125.25
N LEU A 30 49.77 52.08 125.29
CA LEU A 30 50.93 51.50 124.56
C LEU A 30 51.10 50.00 124.85
N ASP A 31 50.76 49.55 126.06
CA ASP A 31 50.81 48.14 126.44
C ASP A 31 49.70 47.29 125.82
N GLU A 32 48.52 47.85 125.60
CA GLU A 32 47.42 47.17 124.92
C GLU A 32 47.68 47.03 123.42
N LEU A 33 48.30 48.02 122.79
CA LEU A 33 48.74 47.98 121.40
C LEU A 33 49.86 46.95 121.17
N LYS A 34 50.83 46.86 122.09
CA LYS A 34 51.85 45.79 122.07
C LYS A 34 51.23 44.40 122.25
N LYS A 35 50.20 44.26 123.10
CA LYS A 35 49.46 43.00 123.25
C LYS A 35 48.67 42.64 121.99
N LEU A 36 48.06 43.62 121.32
CA LEU A 36 47.37 43.42 120.05
C LEU A 36 48.33 43.01 118.94
N HIS A 37 49.47 43.70 118.80
CA HIS A 37 50.50 43.34 117.83
C HIS A 37 51.00 41.91 118.05
N ARG A 38 51.33 41.54 119.30
CA ARG A 38 51.71 40.16 119.63
C ARG A 38 50.60 39.15 119.37
N ARG A 39 49.33 39.52 119.56
CA ARG A 39 48.17 38.66 119.25
C ARG A 39 47.99 38.48 117.74
N VAL A 40 48.21 39.53 116.96
CA VAL A 40 48.14 39.48 115.49
C VAL A 40 49.33 38.71 114.93
N GLU A 41 50.55 38.92 115.44
CA GLU A 41 51.73 38.13 115.08
C GLU A 41 51.51 36.66 115.42
N ALA A 42 51.00 36.35 116.63
CA ALA A 42 50.68 34.98 117.01
C ALA A 42 49.62 34.38 116.06
N LYS A 43 48.53 35.11 115.77
CA LYS A 43 47.47 34.62 114.89
C LYS A 43 47.92 34.48 113.44
N CYS A 44 48.81 35.34 112.94
CA CYS A 44 49.43 35.20 111.63
C CYS A 44 50.37 33.98 111.59
N HIS A 45 51.13 33.74 112.66
CA HIS A 45 51.99 32.56 112.74
C HIS A 45 51.17 31.26 112.83
N ASP A 46 50.09 31.27 113.61
CA ASP A 46 49.14 30.16 113.71
C ASP A 46 48.45 29.90 112.37
N LEU A 47 47.95 30.95 111.68
CA LEU A 47 47.36 30.82 110.34
C LEU A 47 48.37 30.38 109.29
N GLN A 48 49.63 30.79 109.40
CA GLN A 48 50.69 30.35 108.49
C GLN A 48 51.04 28.88 108.76
N GLY A 49 51.02 28.45 110.01
CA GLY A 49 51.12 27.04 110.41
C GLY A 49 49.94 26.22 109.87
N GLU A 50 48.71 26.65 110.11
CA GLU A 50 47.48 26.00 109.62
C GLU A 50 47.45 25.94 108.09
N LEU A 51 47.84 27.01 107.40
CA LEU A 51 47.90 27.04 105.94
C LEU A 51 49.01 26.14 105.41
N SER A 52 50.16 26.10 106.08
CA SER A 52 51.25 25.19 105.74
C SER A 52 50.84 23.73 105.95
N ASP A 53 50.18 23.40 107.06
CA ASP A 53 49.68 22.06 107.34
C ASP A 53 48.56 21.65 106.37
N LEU A 54 47.65 22.57 106.03
CA LEU A 54 46.60 22.36 105.04
C LEU A 54 47.19 22.17 103.63
N ALA A 55 48.18 22.98 103.26
CA ALA A 55 48.90 22.87 102.00
C ALA A 55 49.74 21.59 101.93
N PHE A 56 50.30 21.13 103.05
CA PHE A 56 51.09 19.89 103.11
C PHE A 56 50.20 18.64 103.08
N HIS A 57 49.13 18.60 103.87
CA HIS A 57 48.19 17.47 103.90
C HIS A 57 47.42 17.33 102.59
N ASN A 58 47.05 18.44 101.95
CA ASN A 58 46.31 18.43 100.69
C ASN A 58 47.19 18.79 99.47
N TYR A 59 48.52 18.71 99.61
CA TYR A 59 49.46 19.07 98.54
C TYR A 59 49.13 18.35 97.23
N ARG A 60 48.84 17.05 97.34
CA ARG A 60 48.49 16.21 96.20
C ARG A 60 47.20 16.67 95.52
N THR A 61 46.19 17.05 96.30
CA THR A 61 44.93 17.59 95.76
C THR A 61 45.15 18.93 95.07
N TYR A 62 45.99 19.81 95.61
CA TYR A 62 46.31 21.08 94.94
C TYR A 62 47.11 20.87 93.65
N VAL A 63 48.03 19.92 93.62
CA VAL A 63 48.76 19.54 92.40
C VAL A 63 47.80 18.91 91.38
N ASP A 64 46.92 18.01 91.81
CA ASP A 64 45.93 17.38 90.94
C ASP A 64 44.94 18.42 90.39
N VAL A 65 44.50 19.40 91.20
CA VAL A 65 43.65 20.52 90.75
C VAL A 65 44.40 21.43 89.79
N SER A 66 45.67 21.76 90.05
CA SER A 66 46.48 22.58 89.16
C SER A 66 46.72 21.88 87.81
N THR A 67 47.03 20.58 87.84
CA THR A 67 47.26 19.79 86.62
C THR A 67 45.98 19.57 85.83
N THR A 68 44.82 19.32 86.48
CA THR A 68 43.53 19.28 85.78
C THR A 68 43.11 20.65 85.24
N ALA A 69 43.39 21.74 85.95
CA ALA A 69 43.13 23.09 85.46
C ALA A 69 43.99 23.42 84.24
N GLU A 70 45.27 23.03 84.24
CA GLU A 70 46.19 23.19 83.12
C GLU A 70 45.77 22.32 81.93
N TYR A 71 45.39 21.06 82.16
CA TYR A 71 44.85 20.17 81.14
C TYR A 71 43.56 20.72 80.51
N CYS A 72 42.63 21.22 81.32
CA CYS A 72 41.40 21.83 80.82
C CYS A 72 41.71 23.08 79.99
N ARG A 73 42.66 23.92 80.44
CA ARG A 73 43.07 25.14 79.71
C ARG A 73 43.68 24.78 78.36
N GLU A 74 44.54 23.76 78.31
CA GLU A 74 45.10 23.26 77.07
C GLU A 74 44.01 22.72 76.13
N LYS A 75 43.06 21.93 76.65
CA LYS A 75 41.94 21.39 75.87
C LYS A 75 40.99 22.46 75.36
N PHE A 76 40.67 23.47 76.15
CA PHE A 76 39.88 24.61 75.68
C PHE A 76 40.63 25.42 74.63
N SER A 77 41.95 25.60 74.77
CA SER A 77 42.76 26.26 73.74
C SER A 77 42.78 25.44 72.43
N GLN A 78 42.87 24.11 72.51
CA GLN A 78 42.77 23.23 71.34
C GLN A 78 41.38 23.32 70.69
N MET A 79 40.32 23.35 71.50
CA MET A 79 38.94 23.49 71.03
C MET A 79 38.70 24.85 70.37
N ASP A 80 39.23 25.94 70.92
CA ASP A 80 39.18 27.28 70.31
C ASP A 80 39.92 27.31 68.97
N LEU A 81 41.08 26.67 68.87
CA LEU A 81 41.81 26.56 67.60
C LEU A 81 41.00 25.79 66.55
N LEU A 82 40.42 24.64 66.91
CA LEU A 82 39.57 23.86 66.01
C LEU A 82 38.30 24.62 65.62
N MET A 83 37.69 25.34 66.55
CA MET A 83 36.49 26.15 66.31
C MET A 83 36.81 27.30 65.34
N ARG A 84 37.95 27.98 65.50
CA ARG A 84 38.41 29.01 64.57
C ARG A 84 38.71 28.43 63.18
N GLN A 85 39.37 27.28 63.10
CA GLN A 85 39.64 26.60 61.84
C GLN A 85 38.35 26.19 61.13
N SER A 86 37.40 25.59 61.86
CA SER A 86 36.09 25.21 61.31
C SER A 86 35.29 26.44 60.89
N SER A 87 35.23 27.47 61.73
CA SER A 87 34.58 28.75 61.44
C SER A 87 35.18 29.46 60.22
N SER A 88 36.49 29.38 60.01
CA SER A 88 37.14 29.90 58.79
C SER A 88 36.88 29.05 57.54
N SER A 89 36.59 27.75 57.71
CA SER A 89 36.36 26.82 56.59
C SER A 89 34.90 26.83 56.10
N PHE A 90 33.94 27.13 56.99
CA PHE A 90 32.51 27.19 56.65
C PHE A 90 32.17 28.20 55.54
N PRO A 91 32.69 29.45 55.55
CA PRO A 91 32.45 30.41 54.47
C PRO A 91 32.96 29.91 53.13
N ASN A 92 34.13 29.27 53.10
CA ASN A 92 34.72 28.71 51.88
C ASN A 92 33.89 27.52 51.36
N LEU A 93 33.38 26.67 52.26
CA LEU A 93 32.46 25.60 51.90
C LEU A 93 31.15 26.16 51.33
N GLN A 94 30.58 27.19 51.97
CA GLN A 94 29.37 27.85 51.51
C GLN A 94 29.56 28.47 50.13
N GLU A 95 30.67 29.19 49.91
CA GLU A 95 31.01 29.74 48.60
C GLU A 95 31.15 28.66 47.53
N LYS A 96 31.81 27.54 47.84
CA LYS A 96 31.93 26.40 46.91
C LYS A 96 30.59 25.74 46.61
N ILE A 97 29.69 25.63 47.59
CA ILE A 97 28.33 25.12 47.38
C ILE A 97 27.53 26.07 46.50
N ASP A 98 27.63 27.38 46.71
CA ASP A 98 26.95 28.39 45.89
C ASP A 98 27.51 28.41 44.46
N GLN A 99 28.82 28.26 44.29
CA GLN A 99 29.46 28.08 42.99
C GLN A 99 28.99 26.81 42.29
N PHE A 100 28.94 25.67 42.99
CA PHE A 100 28.44 24.41 42.45
C PHE A 100 26.96 24.52 42.04
N LYS A 101 26.13 25.17 42.86
CA LYS A 101 24.71 25.40 42.56
C LYS A 101 24.55 26.29 41.32
N SER A 102 25.34 27.35 41.22
CA SER A 102 25.35 28.24 40.05
C SER A 102 25.76 27.48 38.78
N GLN A 103 26.85 26.71 38.82
CA GLN A 103 27.30 25.91 37.69
C GLN A 103 26.28 24.83 37.28
N SER A 104 25.68 24.13 38.25
CA SER A 104 24.64 23.13 38.00
C SER A 104 23.40 23.73 37.34
N SER A 105 23.01 24.94 37.74
CA SER A 105 21.87 25.66 37.15
C SER A 105 22.12 26.08 35.70
N LYS A 106 23.34 26.52 35.38
CA LYS A 106 23.74 26.84 33.99
C LYS A 106 23.69 25.60 33.11
N LEU A 107 24.22 24.50 33.60
CA LEU A 107 24.27 23.21 32.90
C LEU A 107 22.85 22.66 32.63
N LEU A 108 21.93 22.82 33.58
CA LEU A 108 20.52 22.49 33.40
C LEU A 108 19.85 23.35 32.31
N ASN A 109 20.15 24.64 32.26
CA ASN A 109 19.62 25.54 31.24
C ASN A 109 20.14 25.21 29.84
N GLU A 110 21.43 24.85 29.72
CA GLU A 110 22.01 24.40 28.44
C GLU A 110 21.35 23.13 27.92
N PHE A 111 21.06 22.16 28.80
CA PHE A 111 20.33 20.96 28.41
C PHE A 111 18.88 21.22 28.03
N LYS A 112 18.20 22.14 28.71
CA LYS A 112 16.85 22.56 28.34
C LYS A 112 16.83 23.21 26.96
N LEU A 113 17.83 24.04 26.66
CA LEU A 113 18.00 24.65 25.33
C LEU A 113 18.23 23.58 24.26
N LEU A 114 18.96 22.51 24.56
CA LEU A 114 19.17 21.39 23.64
C LEU A 114 17.88 20.63 23.31
N SER A 115 17.02 20.42 24.31
CA SER A 115 15.67 19.86 24.13
C SER A 115 14.81 20.74 23.22
N GLU A 116 14.78 22.05 23.48
CA GLU A 116 14.03 23.01 22.65
C GLU A 116 14.61 23.12 21.22
N LEU A 117 15.93 22.98 21.08
CA LEU A 117 16.61 22.96 19.79
C LEU A 117 16.22 21.73 18.99
N MET A 118 16.13 20.55 19.62
CA MET A 118 15.67 19.33 18.95
C MET A 118 14.27 19.53 18.36
N GLU A 119 13.32 20.08 19.11
CA GLU A 119 11.97 20.36 18.60
C GLU A 119 11.98 21.37 17.44
N LYS A 120 12.80 22.44 17.53
CA LYS A 120 12.93 23.43 16.46
C LYS A 120 13.54 22.82 15.20
N CYS A 121 14.58 22.02 15.34
CA CYS A 121 15.23 21.32 14.22
C CYS A 121 14.27 20.36 13.52
N ILE A 122 13.42 19.64 14.28
CA ILE A 122 12.37 18.76 13.75
C ILE A 122 11.36 19.58 12.94
N ARG A 123 10.69 20.56 13.56
CA ARG A 123 9.67 21.40 12.89
C ARG A 123 10.20 22.20 11.70
N ALA A 124 11.47 22.58 11.71
CA ALA A 124 12.12 23.32 10.62
C ALA A 124 12.65 22.40 9.50
N GLY A 125 12.63 21.08 9.69
CA GLY A 125 13.13 20.11 8.71
C GLY A 125 14.67 20.00 8.63
N HIS A 126 15.41 20.48 9.63
CA HIS A 126 16.88 20.38 9.73
C HIS A 126 17.30 19.02 10.26
N PHE A 127 17.14 17.99 9.43
CA PHE A 127 17.25 16.60 9.83
C PHE A 127 18.67 16.15 10.22
N ASP A 128 19.72 16.70 9.59
CA ASP A 128 21.11 16.40 9.99
C ASP A 128 21.40 16.85 11.42
N GLN A 129 20.89 18.03 11.81
CA GLN A 129 21.12 18.59 13.14
C GLN A 129 20.35 17.79 14.20
N ALA A 130 19.09 17.45 13.93
CA ALA A 130 18.29 16.58 14.79
C ALA A 130 18.95 15.19 14.96
N TYR A 131 19.56 14.67 13.89
CA TYR A 131 20.33 13.44 13.93
C TYR A 131 21.58 13.55 14.80
N SER A 132 22.37 14.62 14.65
CA SER A 132 23.55 14.86 15.51
C SER A 132 23.19 14.95 16.99
N ILE A 133 22.06 15.60 17.33
CA ILE A 133 21.55 15.67 18.70
C ILE A 133 21.16 14.28 19.23
N THR A 134 20.53 13.44 18.39
CA THR A 134 20.18 12.06 18.75
C THR A 134 21.42 11.21 19.03
N ASN A 135 22.46 11.32 18.21
CA ASN A 135 23.74 10.64 18.43
C ASN A 135 24.44 11.10 19.70
N PHE A 136 24.38 12.40 19.98
CA PHE A 136 24.89 12.95 21.23
C PHE A 136 24.16 12.35 22.44
N ALA A 137 22.83 12.29 22.41
CA ALA A 137 22.04 11.63 23.47
C ALA A 137 22.41 10.15 23.65
N LEU A 138 22.68 9.42 22.56
CA LEU A 138 23.16 8.04 22.64
C LEU A 138 24.57 7.90 23.22
N SER A 139 25.48 8.82 22.89
CA SER A 139 26.82 8.82 23.45
C SER A 139 26.78 9.04 24.97
N ILE A 140 25.89 9.93 25.44
CA ILE A 140 25.62 10.10 26.88
C ILE A 140 25.02 8.82 27.45
N LYS A 141 24.08 8.18 26.75
CA LYS A 141 23.45 6.92 27.19
C LYS A 141 24.46 5.78 27.41
N GLN A 142 25.50 5.72 26.60
CA GLN A 142 26.56 4.72 26.70
C GLN A 142 27.59 5.06 27.81
N SER A 143 27.63 6.31 28.26
CA SER A 143 28.53 6.75 29.32
C SER A 143 28.00 6.42 30.71
N LYS A 144 28.89 6.41 31.72
CA LYS A 144 28.50 6.26 33.14
C LYS A 144 27.64 7.42 33.67
N LEU A 145 27.49 8.51 32.91
CA LEU A 145 26.75 9.72 33.33
C LEU A 145 25.23 9.50 33.44
N VAL A 146 24.69 8.43 32.84
CA VAL A 146 23.25 8.07 32.93
C VAL A 146 22.82 7.69 34.34
N GLN A 147 23.75 7.33 35.21
CA GLN A 147 23.45 7.02 36.61
C GLN A 147 22.86 8.23 37.35
N TYR A 148 23.11 9.44 36.86
CA TYR A 148 22.56 10.65 37.41
C TYR A 148 21.18 10.96 36.78
N PRO A 149 20.14 11.20 37.61
CA PRO A 149 18.76 11.34 37.15
C PRO A 149 18.55 12.53 36.19
N LEU A 150 19.33 13.60 36.32
CA LEU A 150 19.26 14.76 35.42
C LEU A 150 19.62 14.38 33.97
N PHE A 151 20.74 13.68 33.77
CA PHE A 151 21.16 13.24 32.45
C PHE A 151 20.22 12.18 31.89
N LYS A 152 19.73 11.28 32.74
CA LYS A 152 18.74 10.27 32.35
C LYS A 152 17.46 10.92 31.78
N ASN A 153 16.88 11.89 32.50
CA ASN A 153 15.65 12.55 32.06
C ASN A 153 15.82 13.29 30.72
N VAL A 154 16.95 13.97 30.52
CA VAL A 154 17.24 14.67 29.25
C VAL A 154 17.45 13.69 28.10
N VAL A 155 18.21 12.61 28.33
CA VAL A 155 18.46 11.57 27.32
C VAL A 155 17.15 10.88 26.95
N ASP A 156 16.32 10.52 27.93
CA ASP A 156 15.03 9.87 27.69
C ASP A 156 14.11 10.78 26.86
N TYR A 157 14.03 12.09 27.18
CA TYR A 157 13.28 13.06 26.38
C TYR A 157 13.83 13.19 24.95
N LEU A 158 15.15 13.32 24.74
CA LEU A 158 15.74 13.44 23.40
C LEU A 158 15.51 12.17 22.56
N LEU A 159 15.52 10.99 23.18
CA LEU A 159 15.20 9.72 22.53
C LEU A 159 13.70 9.55 22.25
N GLU A 160 12.84 10.15 23.06
CA GLU A 160 11.39 10.20 22.82
C GLU A 160 11.06 11.15 21.66
N ALA A 161 11.64 12.36 21.63
CA ALA A 161 11.49 13.34 20.55
C ALA A 161 11.94 12.81 19.17
N ARG A 162 12.83 11.81 19.16
CA ARG A 162 13.22 11.07 17.95
C ARG A 162 12.02 10.39 17.26
N HIS A 163 11.00 9.96 18.01
CA HIS A 163 9.80 9.37 17.39
C HIS A 163 9.04 10.41 16.56
N SER A 164 8.86 11.63 17.09
CA SER A 164 8.26 12.74 16.34
C SER A 164 9.08 13.14 15.12
N PHE A 165 10.42 13.10 15.21
CA PHE A 165 11.32 13.29 14.07
C PHE A 165 11.09 12.26 12.97
N LEU A 166 10.97 10.97 13.34
CA LEU A 166 10.67 9.88 12.41
C LEU A 166 9.30 10.03 11.76
N ASP A 167 8.28 10.41 12.54
CA ASP A 167 6.93 10.61 12.02
C ASP A 167 6.88 11.77 11.01
N GLU A 168 7.56 12.89 11.28
CA GLU A 168 7.63 13.99 10.33
C GLU A 168 8.38 13.61 9.05
N LEU A 169 9.48 12.85 9.17
CA LEU A 169 10.20 12.30 8.03
C LEU A 169 9.32 11.36 7.19
N PHE A 170 8.62 10.43 7.82
CA PHE A 170 7.79 9.47 7.11
C PHE A 170 6.53 10.11 6.51
N ASN A 171 5.97 11.12 7.17
CA ASN A 171 4.86 11.89 6.63
C ASN A 171 5.21 12.59 5.30
N LYS A 172 6.49 12.89 5.03
CA LYS A 172 6.91 13.39 3.71
C LYS A 172 6.72 12.36 2.59
N PHE A 173 6.72 11.05 2.88
CA PHE A 173 6.39 10.02 1.89
C PHE A 173 4.87 9.90 1.63
N ASN A 174 4.04 10.44 2.53
CA ASN A 174 2.56 10.43 2.44
C ASN A 174 2.00 11.55 1.52
N GLY A 175 2.86 12.28 0.81
CA GLY A 175 2.47 13.39 -0.07
C GLY A 175 2.83 13.15 -1.54
N PRO A 176 2.38 14.05 -2.44
CA PRO A 176 2.85 14.06 -3.81
C PRO A 176 4.36 14.32 -3.83
N LEU A 177 5.09 13.45 -4.51
CA LEU A 177 6.45 13.77 -4.91
C LEU A 177 6.31 14.83 -6.00
N ASN A 178 6.49 16.11 -5.65
CA ASN A 178 6.36 17.23 -6.59
C ASN A 178 7.47 17.15 -7.66
N LEU A 179 7.24 16.34 -8.70
CA LEU A 179 8.11 16.20 -9.86
C LEU A 179 8.22 17.50 -10.69
N ALA A 180 7.32 18.46 -10.47
CA ALA A 180 7.27 19.73 -11.20
C ALA A 180 8.37 20.73 -10.81
N HIS A 181 8.99 20.62 -9.61
CA HIS A 181 10.22 21.36 -9.30
C HIS A 181 11.48 20.73 -9.93
N SER A 182 11.29 19.68 -10.73
CA SER A 182 12.34 18.88 -11.33
C SER A 182 12.15 18.76 -12.85
N ILE A 183 11.74 19.82 -13.55
CA ILE A 183 11.56 19.81 -15.02
C ILE A 183 12.88 20.00 -15.82
N GLN A 184 14.07 19.94 -15.19
CA GLN A 184 15.33 19.93 -15.93
C GLN A 184 15.84 18.49 -16.14
N VAL A 185 15.51 17.95 -17.32
CA VAL A 185 15.64 16.57 -17.84
C VAL A 185 17.06 15.94 -17.83
N PHE A 186 18.02 16.50 -17.10
CA PHE A 186 19.32 15.83 -16.87
C PHE A 186 19.86 16.00 -15.43
N LEU A 187 19.27 16.88 -14.63
CA LEU A 187 19.56 17.08 -13.21
C LEU A 187 18.57 16.34 -12.29
N LEU A 188 17.50 15.78 -12.87
CA LEU A 188 16.38 15.10 -12.20
C LEU A 188 16.78 13.87 -11.41
N GLN A 189 17.68 13.06 -11.97
CA GLN A 189 18.22 11.92 -11.26
C GLN A 189 19.09 12.43 -10.10
N PHE A 190 19.84 13.52 -10.27
CA PHE A 190 20.75 14.00 -9.23
C PHE A 190 20.03 14.70 -8.07
N TYR A 191 19.05 15.59 -8.29
CA TYR A 191 18.40 16.33 -7.19
C TYR A 191 17.32 15.51 -6.45
N LEU A 192 16.58 14.64 -7.16
CA LEU A 192 15.65 13.71 -6.52
C LEU A 192 16.44 12.65 -5.74
N ILE A 193 17.52 12.11 -6.30
CA ILE A 193 18.45 11.27 -5.54
C ILE A 193 19.08 12.08 -4.41
N VAL A 194 19.44 13.36 -4.56
CA VAL A 194 20.07 14.12 -3.47
C VAL A 194 19.07 14.44 -2.35
N PHE A 195 17.83 14.83 -2.62
CA PHE A 195 16.82 15.06 -1.59
C PHE A 195 16.36 13.75 -0.93
N LEU A 196 16.14 12.70 -1.73
CA LEU A 196 15.81 11.39 -1.20
C LEU A 196 17.00 10.80 -0.45
N PHE A 197 18.20 10.79 -1.00
CA PHE A 197 19.43 10.40 -0.31
C PHE A 197 19.66 11.27 0.90
N TYR A 198 19.34 12.55 0.91
CA TYR A 198 19.43 13.40 2.10
C TYR A 198 18.49 12.90 3.21
N VAL A 199 17.21 12.71 2.91
CA VAL A 199 16.20 12.20 3.84
C VAL A 199 16.52 10.77 4.29
N ILE A 200 16.92 9.90 3.37
CA ILE A 200 17.21 8.47 3.59
C ILE A 200 18.56 8.27 4.26
N ASN A 201 19.59 9.03 3.92
CA ASN A 201 20.88 9.01 4.62
C ASN A 201 20.65 9.46 6.05
N ASN A 202 19.82 10.48 6.27
CA ASN A 202 19.37 10.86 7.61
C ASN A 202 18.60 9.73 8.30
N ILE A 203 17.69 9.01 7.64
CA ILE A 203 16.98 7.87 8.25
C ILE A 203 17.89 6.66 8.51
N ARG A 204 18.79 6.29 7.58
CA ARG A 204 19.76 5.19 7.71
C ARG A 204 20.73 5.40 8.87
N LYS A 205 21.04 6.66 9.10
CA LYS A 205 21.86 7.14 10.21
C LYS A 205 21.16 6.94 11.56
N ILE A 206 19.81 6.94 11.60
CA ILE A 206 19.05 6.82 12.85
C ILE A 206 19.31 5.47 13.50
N PRO A 207 19.80 5.46 14.75
CA PRO A 207 20.09 4.24 15.49
C PRO A 207 18.80 3.45 15.77
N TYR A 208 18.89 2.11 15.73
CA TYR A 208 17.83 1.14 16.05
C TYR A 208 16.70 0.92 15.02
N ILE A 209 16.81 1.44 13.79
CA ILE A 209 15.93 1.02 12.69
C ILE A 209 16.63 -0.01 11.83
N SER A 210 16.03 -1.19 11.68
CA SER A 210 16.55 -2.19 10.75
C SER A 210 16.30 -1.78 9.30
N LYS A 211 17.19 -2.21 8.38
CA LYS A 211 16.99 -1.97 6.94
C LYS A 211 15.63 -2.50 6.46
N THR A 212 15.15 -3.60 7.03
CA THR A 212 13.85 -4.21 6.72
C THR A 212 12.69 -3.35 7.22
N GLN A 213 12.76 -2.83 8.45
CA GLN A 213 11.75 -1.92 8.99
C GLN A 213 11.64 -0.65 8.15
N LEU A 214 12.77 -0.10 7.70
CA LEU A 214 12.77 1.07 6.83
C LEU A 214 12.10 0.78 5.48
N ARG A 215 12.41 -0.37 4.86
CA ARG A 215 11.79 -0.81 3.59
C ARG A 215 10.27 -0.93 3.73
N ILE A 216 9.80 -1.61 4.79
CA ILE A 216 8.37 -1.79 5.04
C ILE A 216 7.70 -0.44 5.30
N SER A 217 8.30 0.42 6.13
CA SER A 217 7.72 1.74 6.47
C SER A 217 7.53 2.59 5.22
N ILE A 218 8.54 2.69 4.35
CA ILE A 218 8.42 3.46 3.10
C ILE A 218 7.26 2.93 2.24
N LEU A 219 7.19 1.60 2.04
CA LEU A 219 6.12 1.00 1.25
C LEU A 219 4.74 1.24 1.88
N GLN A 220 4.61 1.16 3.21
CA GLN A 220 3.36 1.43 3.94
C GLN A 220 2.88 2.87 3.76
N TYR A 221 3.76 3.86 3.93
CA TYR A 221 3.38 5.27 3.76
C TYR A 221 3.00 5.59 2.30
N ARG A 222 3.64 4.93 1.33
CA ARG A 222 3.25 5.04 -0.10
C ARG A 222 1.92 4.35 -0.40
N ASP A 223 1.64 3.22 0.26
CA ASP A 223 0.35 2.53 0.18
C ASP A 223 -0.78 3.43 0.70
N ILE A 224 -0.58 4.07 1.86
CA ILE A 224 -1.56 5.02 2.44
C ILE A 224 -1.81 6.20 1.49
N TYR A 225 -0.76 6.74 0.87
CA TYR A 225 -0.91 7.82 -0.12
C TYR A 225 -1.70 7.38 -1.36
N LEU A 226 -1.42 6.18 -1.88
CA LEU A 226 -2.16 5.59 -3.00
C LEU A 226 -3.64 5.37 -2.62
N GLU A 227 -3.91 4.77 -1.46
CA GLU A 227 -5.27 4.53 -0.98
C GLU A 227 -6.05 5.84 -0.79
N LYS A 228 -5.42 6.89 -0.28
CA LYS A 228 -6.02 8.24 -0.22
C LYS A 228 -6.41 8.76 -1.60
N LYS A 229 -5.51 8.68 -2.59
CA LYS A 229 -5.80 9.10 -3.96
C LYS A 229 -6.93 8.30 -4.60
N VAL A 230 -6.93 6.97 -4.44
CA VAL A 230 -8.00 6.12 -4.96
C VAL A 230 -9.33 6.47 -4.31
N SER A 231 -9.35 6.65 -2.98
CA SER A 231 -10.56 7.02 -2.23
C SER A 231 -11.20 8.32 -2.72
N THR A 232 -10.39 9.30 -3.15
CA THR A 232 -10.91 10.59 -3.66
C THR A 232 -11.68 10.48 -4.97
N ILE A 233 -11.37 9.48 -5.80
CA ILE A 233 -11.99 9.32 -7.14
C ILE A 233 -13.08 8.24 -7.17
N MET A 234 -13.31 7.48 -6.08
CA MET A 234 -14.22 6.33 -6.07
C MET A 234 -15.66 6.64 -6.51
N SER A 235 -16.09 7.90 -6.38
CA SER A 235 -17.45 8.34 -6.75
C SER A 235 -17.55 8.94 -8.16
N GLU A 236 -16.46 9.01 -8.92
CA GLU A 236 -16.44 9.62 -10.24
C GLU A 236 -16.88 8.64 -11.34
N PRO A 237 -17.58 9.11 -12.40
CA PRO A 237 -18.07 8.23 -13.47
C PRO A 237 -16.93 7.57 -14.28
N ASP A 238 -15.77 8.23 -14.40
CA ASP A 238 -14.59 7.73 -15.10
C ASP A 238 -13.60 6.98 -14.19
N PHE A 239 -14.07 6.49 -13.03
CA PHE A 239 -13.25 5.86 -12.00
C PHE A 239 -12.30 4.79 -12.56
N SER A 240 -12.80 3.89 -13.42
CA SER A 240 -12.01 2.76 -13.95
C SER A 240 -10.82 3.22 -14.79
N LEU A 241 -10.94 4.32 -15.52
CA LEU A 241 -9.84 4.86 -16.34
C LEU A 241 -8.87 5.67 -15.48
N ARG A 242 -9.38 6.47 -14.54
CA ARG A 242 -8.56 7.29 -13.63
C ARG A 242 -7.78 6.46 -12.63
N VAL A 243 -8.35 5.37 -12.11
CA VAL A 243 -7.66 4.48 -11.16
C VAL A 243 -6.43 3.84 -11.82
N ILE A 244 -6.51 3.46 -13.10
CA ILE A 244 -5.36 2.92 -13.84
C ILE A 244 -4.22 3.94 -13.91
N GLU A 245 -4.54 5.21 -14.18
CA GLU A 245 -3.55 6.29 -14.25
C GLU A 245 -2.91 6.57 -12.88
N ILE A 246 -3.73 6.66 -11.83
CA ILE A 246 -3.24 6.87 -10.46
C ILE A 246 -2.30 5.74 -10.03
N TYR A 247 -2.68 4.48 -10.27
CA TYR A 247 -1.82 3.34 -9.95
C TYR A 247 -0.54 3.39 -10.77
N ARG A 248 -0.61 3.70 -12.08
CA ARG A 248 0.56 3.80 -12.94
C ARG A 248 1.55 4.85 -12.43
N GLU A 249 1.09 6.06 -12.12
CA GLU A 249 1.93 7.13 -11.60
C GLU A 249 2.49 6.79 -10.22
N CYS A 250 1.62 6.43 -9.28
CA CYS A 250 2.03 6.21 -7.89
C CYS A 250 2.93 4.99 -7.72
N MET A 251 2.67 3.91 -8.45
CA MET A 251 3.54 2.73 -8.44
C MET A 251 4.87 3.02 -9.12
N TYR A 252 4.89 3.73 -10.25
CA TYR A 252 6.13 4.12 -10.91
C TYR A 252 7.01 4.96 -9.96
N ASP A 253 6.44 6.00 -9.36
CA ASP A 253 7.11 6.85 -8.37
C ASP A 253 7.65 6.04 -7.20
N THR A 254 6.86 5.10 -6.69
CA THR A 254 7.24 4.28 -5.53
C THR A 254 8.33 3.27 -5.86
N ILE A 255 8.30 2.65 -7.04
CA ILE A 255 9.34 1.72 -7.51
C ILE A 255 10.65 2.47 -7.72
N ILE A 256 10.61 3.61 -8.43
CA ILE A 256 11.81 4.44 -8.65
C ILE A 256 12.38 4.94 -7.32
N LEU A 257 11.51 5.44 -6.43
CA LEU A 257 11.88 5.82 -5.07
C LEU A 257 12.59 4.66 -4.36
N TYR A 258 11.94 3.49 -4.27
CA TYR A 258 12.45 2.34 -3.55
C TYR A 258 13.81 1.87 -4.08
N LEU A 259 13.98 1.78 -5.40
CA LEU A 259 15.24 1.37 -6.02
C LEU A 259 16.35 2.42 -5.83
N ALA A 260 16.02 3.71 -5.79
CA ALA A 260 16.97 4.77 -5.45
C ALA A 260 17.35 4.75 -3.95
N VAL A 261 16.39 4.42 -3.08
CA VAL A 261 16.60 4.29 -1.62
C VAL A 261 17.45 3.08 -1.29
N PHE A 262 17.23 1.96 -1.97
CA PHE A 262 17.87 0.67 -1.70
C PHE A 262 18.49 0.13 -2.99
N PRO A 263 19.56 0.76 -3.49
CA PRO A 263 20.27 0.24 -4.65
C PRO A 263 20.80 -1.16 -4.29
N ASP A 264 20.73 -2.08 -5.25
CA ASP A 264 21.28 -3.44 -5.11
C ASP A 264 22.81 -3.35 -4.95
N SER A 265 23.29 -3.25 -3.73
CA SER A 265 24.73 -3.17 -3.43
C SER A 265 25.46 -4.51 -3.57
N ASP A 266 24.76 -5.58 -3.94
CA ASP A 266 25.25 -6.96 -3.79
C ASP A 266 25.65 -7.65 -5.11
N THR A 267 25.76 -6.91 -6.21
CA THR A 267 26.56 -7.42 -7.35
C THR A 267 28.06 -7.50 -7.04
N GLN A 268 28.52 -6.95 -5.91
CA GLN A 268 29.92 -6.93 -5.46
C GLN A 268 30.32 -8.15 -4.60
N GLN A 269 29.38 -9.00 -4.15
CA GLN A 269 29.70 -10.30 -3.52
C GLN A 269 29.79 -11.46 -4.53
N ARG A 270 29.90 -11.15 -5.83
CA ARG A 270 30.32 -12.12 -6.86
C ARG A 270 31.83 -12.40 -6.86
N HIS A 271 32.59 -11.93 -5.85
CA HIS A 271 33.87 -12.53 -5.51
C HIS A 271 33.62 -13.76 -4.62
N ILE A 272 33.28 -14.84 -5.31
CA ILE A 272 33.23 -16.21 -4.81
C ILE A 272 34.57 -16.52 -4.14
N SER A 273 34.55 -16.72 -2.83
CA SER A 273 35.56 -17.52 -2.15
C SER A 273 35.56 -18.90 -2.82
N LEU A 274 36.66 -19.25 -3.49
CA LEU A 274 36.82 -20.43 -4.35
C LEU A 274 36.67 -21.80 -3.66
N ASN A 275 36.21 -21.88 -2.40
CA ASN A 275 36.34 -23.07 -1.57
C ASN A 275 35.06 -23.58 -0.87
N GLU A 276 33.86 -23.12 -1.24
CA GLU A 276 32.62 -23.67 -0.65
C GLU A 276 31.67 -24.22 -1.72
N ASP A 277 31.13 -25.40 -1.41
CA ASP A 277 30.50 -26.37 -2.30
C ASP A 277 29.23 -25.79 -2.97
N THR A 278 29.27 -25.63 -4.29
CA THR A 278 28.33 -24.82 -5.09
C THR A 278 26.96 -25.45 -5.36
N ARG A 279 26.61 -26.56 -4.68
CA ARG A 279 25.40 -27.33 -5.00
C ARG A 279 24.18 -27.04 -4.11
N TRP A 280 24.37 -26.53 -2.90
CA TRP A 280 23.27 -26.41 -1.93
C TRP A 280 23.01 -24.99 -1.40
N GLU A 281 23.94 -24.03 -1.56
CA GLU A 281 23.72 -22.61 -1.23
C GLU A 281 23.08 -21.78 -2.35
N ARG A 282 22.74 -22.41 -3.48
CA ARG A 282 22.10 -21.70 -4.61
C ARG A 282 20.61 -21.43 -4.39
N TRP A 283 20.03 -21.93 -3.30
CA TRP A 283 18.81 -21.39 -2.70
C TRP A 283 19.18 -20.16 -1.85
N THR A 284 19.82 -19.19 -2.49
CA THR A 284 20.14 -17.90 -1.88
C THR A 284 18.83 -17.23 -1.48
N GLY A 285 18.75 -16.77 -0.21
CA GLY A 285 17.58 -16.08 0.34
C GLY A 285 16.98 -15.06 -0.61
N SER A 286 15.65 -14.92 -0.55
CA SER A 286 14.83 -14.06 -1.40
C SER A 286 15.54 -12.77 -1.78
N SER A 287 15.46 -12.40 -3.07
CA SER A 287 15.98 -11.13 -3.61
C SER A 287 15.76 -9.97 -2.63
N GLN A 288 16.73 -9.06 -2.48
CA GLN A 288 16.59 -7.90 -1.59
C GLN A 288 15.40 -6.99 -1.94
N ASN A 289 14.87 -7.17 -3.16
CA ASN A 289 13.67 -6.50 -3.67
C ASN A 289 12.39 -7.36 -3.53
N TYR A 290 12.42 -8.48 -2.82
CA TYR A 290 11.25 -9.33 -2.60
C TYR A 290 10.09 -8.55 -1.98
N LEU A 291 10.36 -7.69 -0.99
CA LEU A 291 9.33 -6.82 -0.41
C LEU A 291 8.69 -5.88 -1.43
N LEU A 292 9.50 -5.30 -2.33
CA LEU A 292 9.01 -4.46 -3.41
C LEU A 292 8.16 -5.27 -4.40
N GLN A 293 8.61 -6.48 -4.75
CA GLN A 293 7.88 -7.37 -5.66
C GLN A 293 6.53 -7.81 -5.07
N CYS A 294 6.49 -8.20 -3.79
CA CYS A 294 5.24 -8.53 -3.11
C CYS A 294 4.29 -7.32 -3.02
N TRP A 295 4.83 -6.14 -2.72
CA TRP A 295 4.05 -4.90 -2.70
C TRP A 295 3.50 -4.55 -4.07
N ALA A 296 4.29 -4.69 -5.13
CA ALA A 296 3.89 -4.42 -6.50
C ALA A 296 2.83 -5.41 -7.00
N GLN A 297 3.03 -6.71 -6.76
CA GLN A 297 2.06 -7.74 -7.09
C GLN A 297 0.71 -7.48 -6.41
N ARG A 298 0.72 -7.22 -5.09
CA ARG A 298 -0.50 -6.91 -4.33
C ARG A 298 -1.24 -5.69 -4.90
N ASN A 299 -0.50 -4.65 -5.31
CA ASN A 299 -1.11 -3.46 -5.90
C ASN A 299 -1.64 -3.69 -7.32
N ILE A 300 -0.99 -4.53 -8.13
CA ILE A 300 -1.53 -4.98 -9.42
C ILE A 300 -2.84 -5.74 -9.21
N GLU A 301 -2.89 -6.67 -8.25
CA GLU A 301 -4.11 -7.41 -7.94
C GLU A 301 -5.24 -6.48 -7.48
N ARG A 302 -4.96 -5.52 -6.60
CA ARG A 302 -5.91 -4.48 -6.16
C ARG A 302 -6.42 -3.62 -7.33
N LEU A 303 -5.52 -3.13 -8.19
CA LEU A 303 -5.88 -2.38 -9.40
C LEU A 303 -6.86 -3.19 -10.26
N LEU A 304 -6.51 -4.43 -10.56
CA LEU A 304 -7.35 -5.30 -11.38
C LEU A 304 -8.70 -5.55 -10.71
N SER A 305 -8.75 -5.74 -9.38
CA SER A 305 -10.02 -5.87 -8.66
C SER A 305 -10.89 -4.61 -8.72
N HIS A 306 -10.32 -3.42 -8.54
CA HIS A 306 -11.07 -2.16 -8.66
C HIS A 306 -11.72 -2.00 -10.05
N VAL A 307 -10.93 -2.30 -11.08
CA VAL A 307 -11.40 -2.24 -12.46
C VAL A 307 -12.45 -3.32 -12.70
N GLN A 308 -12.25 -4.55 -12.20
CA GLN A 308 -13.23 -5.62 -12.39
C GLN A 308 -14.59 -5.37 -11.74
N CYS A 309 -14.63 -4.67 -10.60
CA CYS A 309 -15.87 -4.34 -9.90
C CYS A 309 -16.59 -3.11 -10.45
N SER A 310 -16.03 -2.43 -11.46
CA SER A 310 -16.67 -1.27 -12.07
C SER A 310 -17.82 -1.68 -13.00
N GLU A 311 -18.85 -0.85 -13.10
CA GLU A 311 -19.95 -1.06 -14.04
C GLU A 311 -19.56 -0.60 -15.46
N TYR A 312 -19.74 -1.47 -16.45
CA TYR A 312 -19.48 -1.17 -17.86
C TYR A 312 -20.80 -1.17 -18.63
N LYS A 313 -21.06 -0.09 -19.37
CA LYS A 313 -22.28 0.06 -20.17
C LYS A 313 -22.11 -0.51 -21.58
N SER A 314 -20.90 -0.43 -22.13
CA SER A 314 -20.59 -0.88 -23.48
C SER A 314 -19.31 -1.70 -23.53
N LEU A 315 -19.16 -2.48 -24.61
CA LEU A 315 -17.92 -3.19 -24.89
C LEU A 315 -16.76 -2.22 -25.20
N LEU A 316 -17.06 -1.07 -25.82
CA LEU A 316 -16.07 -0.03 -26.12
C LEU A 316 -15.39 0.49 -24.85
N ASP A 317 -16.15 0.65 -23.75
CA ASP A 317 -15.60 1.07 -22.45
C ASP A 317 -14.57 0.04 -21.94
N ILE A 318 -14.88 -1.25 -22.10
CA ILE A 318 -13.98 -2.35 -21.73
C ILE A 318 -12.74 -2.36 -22.63
N GLU A 319 -12.89 -2.18 -23.94
CA GLU A 319 -11.74 -2.16 -24.86
C GLU A 319 -10.79 -0.99 -24.59
N MET A 320 -11.33 0.20 -24.32
CA MET A 320 -10.55 1.36 -23.91
C MET A 320 -9.80 1.11 -22.60
N MET A 321 -10.47 0.51 -21.63
CA MET A 321 -9.89 0.15 -20.34
C MET A 321 -8.80 -0.93 -20.48
N ILE A 322 -9.04 -2.01 -21.24
CA ILE A 322 -8.03 -3.04 -21.55
C ILE A 322 -6.83 -2.38 -22.22
N SER A 323 -7.04 -1.47 -23.18
CA SER A 323 -5.96 -0.77 -23.86
C SER A 323 -5.10 0.06 -22.89
N LYS A 324 -5.72 0.77 -21.95
CA LYS A 324 -5.00 1.48 -20.88
C LYS A 324 -4.25 0.52 -19.95
N LEU A 325 -4.85 -0.60 -19.56
CA LEU A 325 -4.20 -1.62 -18.73
C LEU A 325 -3.01 -2.27 -19.45
N MET A 326 -3.14 -2.58 -20.74
CA MET A 326 -2.06 -3.16 -21.55
C MET A 326 -0.91 -2.17 -21.71
N SER A 327 -1.21 -0.87 -21.91
CA SER A 327 -0.20 0.20 -21.92
C SER A 327 0.49 0.34 -20.56
N CYS A 328 -0.27 0.29 -19.47
CA CYS A 328 0.24 0.29 -18.10
C CYS A 328 1.19 -0.91 -17.87
N ALA A 329 0.74 -2.13 -18.19
CA ALA A 329 1.52 -3.36 -18.07
C ALA A 329 2.79 -3.34 -18.94
N PHE A 330 2.71 -2.79 -20.16
CA PHE A 330 3.89 -2.60 -21.01
C PHE A 330 4.91 -1.65 -20.37
N SER A 331 4.46 -0.57 -19.74
CA SER A 331 5.35 0.37 -19.06
C SER A 331 6.09 -0.27 -17.88
N PHE A 332 5.40 -1.12 -17.11
CA PHE A 332 5.98 -1.87 -15.99
C PHE A 332 6.77 -3.12 -16.40
N GLY A 333 6.51 -3.68 -17.58
CA GLY A 333 7.28 -4.80 -18.13
C GLY A 333 8.77 -4.47 -18.25
N ARG A 334 9.13 -3.21 -18.54
CA ARG A 334 10.52 -2.72 -18.54
C ARG A 334 11.17 -2.72 -17.15
N MET A 335 10.37 -2.71 -16.09
CA MET A 335 10.79 -2.77 -14.69
C MET A 335 10.72 -4.21 -14.12
N GLY A 336 10.50 -5.22 -14.98
CA GLY A 336 10.37 -6.63 -14.58
C GLY A 336 8.99 -7.02 -14.04
N LEU A 337 7.97 -6.17 -14.23
CA LEU A 337 6.60 -6.37 -13.77
C LEU A 337 5.65 -6.46 -14.98
N ASP A 338 5.63 -7.61 -15.65
CA ASP A 338 4.72 -7.85 -16.78
C ASP A 338 3.49 -8.63 -16.35
N PHE A 339 2.32 -7.99 -16.41
CA PHE A 339 1.03 -8.56 -16.05
C PHE A 339 0.02 -8.59 -17.21
N ARG A 340 0.48 -8.45 -18.46
CA ARG A 340 -0.41 -8.48 -19.65
C ARG A 340 -1.23 -9.76 -19.76
N ALA A 341 -0.63 -10.91 -19.45
CA ALA A 341 -1.33 -12.20 -19.44
C ALA A 341 -2.48 -12.22 -18.42
N LEU A 342 -2.29 -11.58 -17.26
CA LEU A 342 -3.29 -11.49 -16.21
C LEU A 342 -4.44 -10.55 -16.60
N VAL A 343 -4.13 -9.42 -17.27
CA VAL A 343 -5.15 -8.53 -17.86
C VAL A 343 -6.02 -9.32 -18.84
N HIS A 344 -5.39 -9.98 -19.82
CA HIS A 344 -6.12 -10.78 -20.81
C HIS A 344 -7.02 -11.83 -20.15
N PHE A 345 -6.48 -12.64 -19.24
CA PHE A 345 -7.25 -13.68 -18.56
C PHE A 345 -8.48 -13.13 -17.80
N LYS A 346 -8.32 -12.02 -17.07
CA LYS A 346 -9.38 -11.44 -16.24
C LYS A 346 -10.48 -10.74 -17.03
N PHE A 347 -10.13 -10.08 -18.13
CA PHE A 347 -11.08 -9.23 -18.87
C PHE A 347 -11.71 -9.91 -20.08
N SER A 348 -11.09 -10.95 -20.64
CA SER A 348 -11.72 -11.75 -21.70
C SER A 348 -13.05 -12.36 -21.22
N GLN A 349 -13.14 -12.78 -19.96
CA GLN A 349 -14.40 -13.24 -19.35
C GLN A 349 -15.51 -12.18 -19.38
N MET A 350 -15.17 -10.91 -19.17
CA MET A 350 -16.14 -9.80 -19.11
C MET A 350 -16.73 -9.52 -20.49
N VAL A 351 -15.90 -9.49 -21.52
CA VAL A 351 -16.32 -9.38 -22.92
C VAL A 351 -17.35 -10.47 -23.26
N PHE A 352 -17.08 -11.73 -22.88
CA PHE A 352 -18.02 -12.82 -23.14
C PHE A 352 -19.29 -12.76 -22.31
N ASN A 353 -19.25 -12.24 -21.09
CA ASN A 353 -20.46 -12.08 -20.28
C ASN A 353 -21.40 -11.01 -20.89
N ILE A 354 -20.85 -9.92 -21.44
CA ILE A 354 -21.65 -8.90 -22.16
C ILE A 354 -22.24 -9.50 -23.43
N PHE A 355 -21.42 -10.19 -24.24
CA PHE A 355 -21.89 -10.86 -25.45
C PHE A 355 -23.02 -11.84 -25.13
N GLN A 356 -22.84 -12.69 -24.12
CA GLN A 356 -23.87 -13.62 -23.67
C GLN A 356 -25.15 -12.89 -23.25
N SER A 357 -25.03 -11.81 -22.47
CA SER A 357 -26.19 -11.03 -22.01
C SER A 357 -26.96 -10.39 -23.17
N LYS A 358 -26.25 -9.90 -24.21
CA LYS A 358 -26.87 -9.34 -25.42
C LYS A 358 -27.61 -10.39 -26.23
N ILE A 359 -26.99 -11.55 -26.43
CA ILE A 359 -27.65 -12.66 -27.13
C ILE A 359 -28.87 -13.12 -26.32
N GLU A 360 -28.75 -13.33 -25.02
CA GLU A 360 -29.88 -13.73 -24.17
C GLU A 360 -31.01 -12.70 -24.17
N ALA A 361 -30.70 -11.39 -24.20
CA ALA A 361 -31.70 -10.34 -24.31
C ALA A 361 -32.41 -10.39 -25.68
N ALA A 362 -31.67 -10.58 -26.77
CA ALA A 362 -32.24 -10.74 -28.10
C ALA A 362 -33.11 -12.00 -28.20
N THR A 363 -32.65 -13.13 -27.65
CA THR A 363 -33.43 -14.39 -27.60
C THR A 363 -34.72 -14.19 -26.82
N LYS A 364 -34.66 -13.56 -25.63
CA LYS A 364 -35.85 -13.30 -24.80
C LYS A 364 -36.83 -12.36 -25.50
N SER A 365 -36.34 -11.33 -26.18
CA SER A 365 -37.18 -10.43 -26.96
C SER A 365 -37.89 -11.20 -28.08
N PHE A 366 -37.16 -12.05 -28.81
CA PHE A 366 -37.73 -12.84 -29.89
C PHE A 366 -38.74 -13.89 -29.41
N THR A 367 -38.43 -14.62 -28.32
CA THR A 367 -39.33 -15.66 -27.79
C THR A 367 -40.48 -15.12 -26.92
N SER A 368 -40.55 -13.80 -26.70
CA SER A 368 -41.66 -13.17 -25.98
C SER A 368 -42.93 -12.99 -26.82
N HIS A 369 -42.83 -13.14 -28.15
CA HIS A 369 -43.97 -13.02 -29.04
C HIS A 369 -44.96 -14.18 -28.85
N GLU A 370 -46.25 -13.85 -28.77
CA GLU A 370 -47.34 -14.82 -28.57
C GLU A 370 -47.79 -15.48 -29.88
N LYS A 371 -47.36 -14.98 -31.04
CA LYS A 371 -47.74 -15.44 -32.38
C LYS A 371 -46.55 -15.38 -33.33
N ILE A 372 -46.67 -16.10 -34.45
CA ILE A 372 -45.69 -16.11 -35.54
C ILE A 372 -46.33 -15.35 -36.72
N ASP A 373 -45.86 -14.13 -36.96
CA ASP A 373 -46.37 -13.27 -38.03
C ASP A 373 -45.45 -13.35 -39.26
N LEU A 374 -45.75 -14.29 -40.16
CA LEU A 374 -45.07 -14.42 -41.46
C LEU A 374 -45.81 -13.61 -42.52
N ILE A 375 -45.06 -12.86 -43.34
CA ILE A 375 -45.61 -12.21 -44.53
C ILE A 375 -46.07 -13.29 -45.53
N ASP A 376 -47.22 -13.06 -46.17
CA ASP A 376 -47.76 -14.01 -47.12
C ASP A 376 -46.85 -14.16 -48.35
N TYR A 377 -46.60 -15.40 -48.77
CA TYR A 377 -45.55 -15.74 -49.73
C TYR A 377 -45.80 -15.09 -51.10
N GLY A 378 -47.06 -14.95 -51.52
CA GLY A 378 -47.43 -14.29 -52.77
C GLY A 378 -47.21 -12.77 -52.77
N ILE A 379 -47.24 -12.13 -51.60
CA ILE A 379 -46.91 -10.70 -51.45
C ILE A 379 -45.38 -10.53 -51.51
N PHE A 380 -44.66 -11.45 -50.86
CA PHE A 380 -43.21 -11.44 -50.84
C PHE A 380 -42.60 -11.70 -52.24
N GLU A 381 -43.09 -12.68 -53.01
CA GLU A 381 -42.56 -13.02 -54.32
C GLU A 381 -42.67 -11.86 -55.32
N ASN A 382 -43.77 -11.11 -55.27
CA ASN A 382 -43.95 -9.88 -56.04
C ASN A 382 -42.94 -8.80 -55.63
N THR A 383 -42.78 -8.59 -54.31
CA THR A 383 -41.83 -7.61 -53.75
C THR A 383 -40.37 -7.99 -54.04
N GLN A 384 -40.04 -9.28 -53.99
CA GLN A 384 -38.70 -9.80 -54.28
C GLN A 384 -38.34 -9.60 -55.75
N ASN A 385 -39.28 -9.82 -56.67
CA ASN A 385 -39.08 -9.59 -58.09
C ASN A 385 -38.95 -8.10 -58.43
N GLU A 386 -39.60 -7.20 -57.67
CA GLU A 386 -39.41 -5.75 -57.77
C GLU A 386 -38.03 -5.32 -57.22
N LEU A 387 -37.65 -5.81 -56.05
CA LEU A 387 -36.34 -5.53 -55.43
C LEU A 387 -35.16 -6.06 -56.27
N LYS A 388 -35.28 -7.27 -56.83
CA LYS A 388 -34.26 -7.83 -57.75
C LYS A 388 -34.13 -7.03 -59.06
N LYS A 389 -35.18 -6.32 -59.49
CA LYS A 389 -35.17 -5.46 -60.68
C LYS A 389 -34.57 -4.08 -60.40
N GLU A 390 -34.78 -3.52 -59.21
CA GLU A 390 -34.21 -2.23 -58.82
C GLU A 390 -32.74 -2.32 -58.39
N ILE A 391 -32.34 -3.46 -57.81
CA ILE A 391 -31.02 -3.64 -57.19
C ILE A 391 -30.13 -4.46 -58.15
N GLY A 392 -29.62 -3.81 -59.19
CA GLY A 392 -28.60 -4.41 -60.06
C GLY A 392 -27.32 -4.74 -59.29
N HIS A 393 -26.91 -6.01 -59.31
CA HIS A 393 -25.60 -6.52 -58.85
C HIS A 393 -25.05 -5.92 -57.54
N ILE A 394 -25.84 -5.93 -56.47
CA ILE A 394 -25.29 -5.82 -55.11
C ILE A 394 -25.17 -7.24 -54.56
N ASP A 395 -23.96 -7.67 -54.23
CA ASP A 395 -23.71 -8.85 -53.40
C ASP A 395 -24.37 -8.62 -52.04
N LEU A 396 -25.65 -8.98 -51.94
CA LEU A 396 -26.41 -8.95 -50.70
C LEU A 396 -25.75 -9.94 -49.75
N SER A 397 -25.11 -9.41 -48.70
CA SER A 397 -24.47 -10.22 -47.68
C SER A 397 -25.48 -11.13 -46.94
N ALA A 398 -26.78 -10.82 -46.97
CA ALA A 398 -27.87 -11.56 -46.32
C ALA A 398 -28.94 -11.99 -47.34
N PRO A 399 -29.50 -13.22 -47.25
CA PRO A 399 -30.58 -13.69 -48.12
C PRO A 399 -31.84 -12.81 -48.01
N LEU A 400 -32.41 -12.40 -49.15
CA LEU A 400 -33.61 -11.54 -49.21
C LEU A 400 -34.84 -12.21 -48.62
N GLU A 401 -34.88 -13.54 -48.67
CA GLU A 401 -35.95 -14.38 -48.16
C GLU A 401 -36.09 -14.31 -46.63
N LEU A 402 -35.08 -13.80 -45.91
CA LEU A 402 -35.18 -13.51 -44.49
C LEU A 402 -36.16 -12.38 -44.17
N CYS A 403 -36.39 -11.46 -45.12
CA CYS A 403 -37.32 -10.33 -44.96
C CYS A 403 -38.79 -10.75 -44.89
N ILE A 404 -39.12 -12.05 -45.05
CA ILE A 404 -40.47 -12.58 -44.86
C ILE A 404 -40.91 -12.53 -43.40
N TRP A 405 -39.94 -12.45 -42.48
CA TRP A 405 -40.20 -12.46 -41.04
C TRP A 405 -39.45 -11.33 -40.33
N ASP A 406 -40.15 -10.23 -40.08
CA ASP A 406 -39.57 -9.01 -39.50
C ASP A 406 -38.90 -9.27 -38.14
N ASP A 407 -39.55 -10.02 -37.24
CA ASP A 407 -38.97 -10.34 -35.93
C ASP A 407 -37.66 -11.12 -36.06
N LEU A 408 -37.55 -11.98 -37.08
CA LEU A 408 -36.34 -12.74 -37.35
C LEU A 408 -35.21 -11.83 -37.85
N CYS A 409 -35.54 -10.81 -38.65
CA CYS A 409 -34.58 -9.78 -39.04
C CYS A 409 -34.10 -8.97 -37.82
N ILE A 410 -34.98 -8.56 -36.92
CA ILE A 410 -34.61 -7.84 -35.68
C ILE A 410 -33.67 -8.70 -34.81
N PHE A 411 -34.01 -9.97 -34.64
CA PHE A 411 -33.18 -10.93 -33.91
C PHE A 411 -31.83 -11.17 -34.59
N GLY A 412 -31.81 -11.33 -35.91
CA GLY A 412 -30.59 -11.49 -36.71
C GLY A 412 -29.66 -10.29 -36.62
N ASN A 413 -30.20 -9.08 -36.77
CA ASN A 413 -29.43 -7.85 -36.62
C ASN A 413 -28.82 -7.75 -35.21
N SER A 414 -29.58 -8.11 -34.17
CA SER A 414 -29.07 -8.13 -32.79
C SER A 414 -27.91 -9.12 -32.61
N ILE A 415 -27.96 -10.30 -33.25
CA ILE A 415 -26.85 -11.27 -33.25
C ILE A 415 -25.64 -10.71 -34.00
N ILE A 416 -25.84 -10.13 -35.17
CA ILE A 416 -24.78 -9.58 -36.01
C ILE A 416 -24.09 -8.42 -35.28
N ASP A 417 -24.85 -7.52 -34.66
CA ASP A 417 -24.32 -6.43 -33.86
C ASP A 417 -23.48 -6.94 -32.70
N ALA A 418 -23.95 -7.97 -31.97
CA ALA A 418 -23.18 -8.60 -30.90
C ALA A 418 -21.89 -9.27 -31.42
N LEU A 419 -21.92 -9.91 -32.60
CA LEU A 419 -20.75 -10.52 -33.24
C LEU A 419 -19.74 -9.45 -33.72
N ASN A 420 -20.23 -8.35 -34.28
CA ASN A 420 -19.41 -7.24 -34.74
C ASN A 420 -18.69 -6.55 -33.58
N GLU A 421 -19.35 -6.37 -32.45
CA GLU A 421 -18.75 -5.81 -31.25
C GLU A 421 -17.58 -6.66 -30.75
N ILE A 422 -17.72 -7.98 -30.68
CA ILE A 422 -16.64 -8.82 -30.18
C ILE A 422 -15.50 -9.02 -31.18
N ARG A 423 -15.66 -8.67 -32.46
CA ARG A 423 -14.74 -9.02 -33.57
C ARG A 423 -13.28 -8.65 -33.29
N HIS A 424 -13.03 -7.52 -32.62
CA HIS A 424 -11.68 -7.04 -32.31
C HIS A 424 -11.07 -7.68 -31.06
N SER A 425 -11.89 -8.40 -30.29
CA SER A 425 -11.55 -9.05 -29.01
C SER A 425 -11.61 -10.58 -29.09
N ILE A 426 -11.49 -11.15 -30.30
CA ILE A 426 -11.58 -12.60 -30.57
C ILE A 426 -10.22 -13.30 -30.38
N TYR A 427 -10.26 -14.43 -29.66
CA TYR A 427 -9.11 -15.34 -29.51
C TYR A 427 -9.52 -16.78 -29.85
N ILE A 428 -8.57 -17.62 -30.29
CA ILE A 428 -8.86 -19.03 -30.62
C ILE A 428 -9.59 -19.77 -29.49
N ASN A 429 -9.23 -19.52 -28.24
CA ASN A 429 -9.84 -20.16 -27.06
C ASN A 429 -11.29 -19.75 -26.81
N SER A 430 -11.80 -18.73 -27.53
CA SER A 430 -13.17 -18.23 -27.37
C SER A 430 -14.17 -18.82 -28.34
N ILE A 431 -13.71 -19.44 -29.44
CA ILE A 431 -14.58 -19.92 -30.52
C ILE A 431 -15.68 -20.85 -30.01
N ARG A 432 -15.31 -21.82 -29.17
CA ARG A 432 -16.23 -22.80 -28.60
C ARG A 432 -17.25 -22.14 -27.70
N ARG A 433 -16.85 -21.11 -26.95
CA ARG A 433 -17.75 -20.41 -26.05
C ARG A 433 -18.78 -19.58 -26.81
N VAL A 434 -18.35 -18.81 -27.81
CA VAL A 434 -19.25 -18.03 -28.67
C VAL A 434 -20.21 -18.96 -29.41
N TYR A 435 -19.70 -20.06 -29.97
CA TYR A 435 -20.51 -21.09 -30.60
C TYR A 435 -21.58 -21.66 -29.65
N ASN A 436 -21.21 -22.05 -28.44
CA ASN A 436 -22.15 -22.61 -27.47
C ASN A 436 -23.25 -21.60 -27.07
N ILE A 437 -22.92 -20.31 -26.94
CA ILE A 437 -23.90 -19.25 -26.64
C ILE A 437 -24.91 -19.10 -27.78
N LEU A 438 -24.43 -19.06 -29.02
CA LEU A 438 -25.30 -19.02 -30.20
C LEU A 438 -26.16 -20.29 -30.30
N GLN A 439 -25.55 -21.46 -30.14
CA GLN A 439 -26.26 -22.74 -30.19
C GLN A 439 -27.39 -22.79 -29.15
N PHE A 440 -27.13 -22.36 -27.91
CA PHE A 440 -28.15 -22.32 -26.86
C PHE A 440 -29.28 -21.32 -27.15
N SER A 441 -28.94 -20.16 -27.74
CA SER A 441 -29.92 -19.19 -28.22
C SER A 441 -30.86 -19.81 -29.26
N PHE A 442 -30.30 -20.50 -30.26
CA PHE A 442 -31.09 -21.18 -31.29
C PHE A 442 -31.92 -22.33 -30.73
N GLN A 443 -31.37 -23.15 -29.83
CA GLN A 443 -32.13 -24.20 -29.15
C GLN A 443 -33.35 -23.62 -28.41
N SER A 444 -33.21 -22.44 -27.79
CA SER A 444 -34.30 -21.74 -27.11
C SER A 444 -35.36 -21.23 -28.10
N VAL A 445 -34.95 -20.74 -29.27
CA VAL A 445 -35.86 -20.34 -30.35
C VAL A 445 -36.66 -21.52 -30.90
N PHE A 446 -36.01 -22.67 -31.14
CA PHE A 446 -36.72 -23.87 -31.57
C PHE A 446 -37.64 -24.45 -30.48
N ALA A 447 -37.22 -24.39 -29.20
CA ALA A 447 -38.08 -24.79 -28.09
C ALA A 447 -39.33 -23.88 -27.98
N TRP A 448 -39.20 -22.58 -28.27
CA TRP A 448 -40.33 -21.66 -28.37
C TRP A 448 -41.24 -22.03 -29.56
N LEU A 449 -40.69 -22.30 -30.75
CA LEU A 449 -41.48 -22.78 -31.89
C LEU A 449 -42.24 -24.07 -31.60
N ASP A 450 -41.62 -25.00 -30.87
CA ASP A 450 -42.23 -26.27 -30.47
C ASP A 450 -43.48 -26.08 -29.61
N THR A 451 -43.59 -24.99 -28.85
CA THR A 451 -44.81 -24.69 -28.07
C THR A 451 -46.04 -24.52 -28.97
N PHE A 452 -45.87 -24.01 -30.19
CA PHE A 452 -46.95 -23.79 -31.15
C PHE A 452 -47.37 -25.05 -31.90
N LEU A 453 -46.55 -26.10 -31.90
CA LEU A 453 -46.90 -27.40 -32.53
C LEU A 453 -48.05 -28.12 -31.81
N THR A 454 -48.38 -27.71 -30.58
CA THR A 454 -49.52 -28.26 -29.83
C THR A 454 -50.89 -27.88 -30.42
N ASN A 455 -50.97 -26.78 -31.18
CA ASN A 455 -52.18 -26.35 -31.86
C ASN A 455 -52.16 -26.78 -33.33
N SER A 456 -53.15 -27.57 -33.75
CA SER A 456 -53.26 -28.12 -35.12
C SER A 456 -53.23 -27.04 -36.21
N ASP A 457 -53.78 -25.86 -35.91
CA ASP A 457 -53.95 -24.78 -36.88
C ASP A 457 -52.63 -24.06 -37.20
N ASN A 458 -51.64 -24.15 -36.29
CA ASN A 458 -50.34 -23.48 -36.44
C ASN A 458 -49.28 -24.36 -37.09
N ILE A 459 -49.55 -25.65 -37.34
CA ILE A 459 -48.54 -26.61 -37.84
C ILE A 459 -47.95 -26.15 -39.19
N SER A 460 -48.77 -25.61 -40.09
CA SER A 460 -48.31 -25.13 -41.40
C SER A 460 -47.41 -23.89 -41.28
N ILE A 461 -47.73 -22.97 -40.38
CA ILE A 461 -46.98 -21.75 -40.10
C ILE A 461 -45.64 -22.12 -39.43
N VAL A 462 -45.66 -23.01 -38.44
CA VAL A 462 -44.45 -23.50 -37.77
C VAL A 462 -43.54 -24.24 -38.75
N LYS A 463 -44.09 -25.06 -39.67
CA LYS A 463 -43.31 -25.69 -40.73
C LYS A 463 -42.59 -24.67 -41.61
N LYS A 464 -43.27 -23.60 -42.03
CA LYS A 464 -42.67 -22.51 -42.81
C LYS A 464 -41.60 -21.75 -42.00
N ALA A 465 -41.89 -21.40 -40.75
CA ALA A 465 -40.94 -20.72 -39.86
C ALA A 465 -39.67 -21.56 -39.61
N ALA A 466 -39.83 -22.85 -39.33
CA ALA A 466 -38.73 -23.79 -39.16
C ALA A 466 -37.91 -23.94 -40.44
N PHE A 467 -38.55 -23.97 -41.62
CA PHE A 467 -37.86 -23.96 -42.91
C PHE A 467 -36.95 -22.72 -43.05
N PHE A 468 -37.49 -21.52 -42.84
CA PHE A 468 -36.71 -20.27 -42.93
C PHE A 468 -35.52 -20.25 -41.97
N LEU A 469 -35.74 -20.67 -40.72
CA LEU A 469 -34.67 -20.75 -39.73
C LEU A 469 -33.56 -21.74 -40.14
N ILE A 470 -33.93 -22.94 -40.59
CA ILE A 470 -32.98 -24.01 -40.89
C ILE A 470 -32.22 -23.75 -42.18
N LYS A 471 -32.91 -23.30 -43.23
CA LYS A 471 -32.35 -23.21 -44.58
C LYS A 471 -31.70 -21.88 -44.88
N GLN A 472 -32.20 -20.79 -44.33
CA GLN A 472 -31.73 -19.46 -44.71
C GLN A 472 -31.01 -18.78 -43.55
N PHE A 473 -31.63 -18.75 -42.37
CA PHE A 473 -31.11 -17.98 -41.26
C PHE A 473 -29.88 -18.60 -40.60
N LEU A 474 -29.95 -19.89 -40.23
CA LEU A 474 -28.84 -20.58 -39.58
C LEU A 474 -27.57 -20.59 -40.46
N PRO A 475 -27.62 -20.95 -41.76
CA PRO A 475 -26.43 -20.89 -42.62
C PRO A 475 -25.87 -19.48 -42.75
N PHE A 476 -26.73 -18.46 -42.86
CA PHE A 476 -26.32 -17.07 -42.91
C PHE A 476 -25.58 -16.63 -41.63
N ILE A 477 -26.13 -16.92 -40.44
CA ILE A 477 -25.46 -16.61 -39.18
C ILE A 477 -24.18 -17.44 -39.00
N ASN A 478 -24.16 -18.69 -39.45
CA ASN A 478 -22.98 -19.55 -39.44
C ASN A 478 -21.84 -18.96 -40.31
N ASN A 479 -22.18 -18.39 -41.47
CA ASN A 479 -21.23 -17.66 -42.31
C ASN A 479 -20.72 -16.37 -41.64
N CYS A 480 -21.59 -15.64 -40.94
CA CYS A 480 -21.18 -14.48 -40.14
C CYS A 480 -20.23 -14.88 -39.00
N PHE A 481 -20.51 -16.01 -38.35
CA PHE A 481 -19.65 -16.59 -37.32
C PHE A 481 -18.28 -16.98 -37.89
N PHE A 482 -18.22 -17.71 -39.02
CA PHE A 482 -16.95 -18.06 -39.67
C PHE A 482 -16.19 -16.86 -40.22
N SER A 483 -16.88 -15.78 -40.60
CA SER A 483 -16.24 -14.52 -40.96
C SER A 483 -15.55 -13.86 -39.76
N CYS A 484 -16.08 -14.05 -38.56
CA CYS A 484 -15.43 -13.60 -37.31
C CYS A 484 -14.33 -14.57 -36.83
N PHE A 485 -14.48 -15.87 -37.14
CA PHE A 485 -13.53 -16.93 -36.80
C PHE A 485 -13.03 -17.66 -38.07
N PRO A 486 -12.24 -17.00 -38.93
CA PRO A 486 -11.79 -17.62 -40.17
C PRO A 486 -10.79 -18.74 -39.90
N PHE A 487 -10.98 -19.89 -40.55
CA PHE A 487 -10.13 -21.09 -40.39
C PHE A 487 -8.63 -20.78 -40.54
N GLU A 488 -8.27 -19.95 -41.52
CA GLU A 488 -6.90 -19.53 -41.81
C GLU A 488 -6.21 -18.84 -40.62
N GLN A 489 -6.97 -18.07 -39.83
CA GLN A 489 -6.43 -17.33 -38.70
C GLN A 489 -6.54 -18.12 -37.40
N CYS A 490 -7.65 -18.85 -37.21
CA CYS A 490 -7.97 -19.53 -35.96
C CYS A 490 -7.37 -20.93 -35.88
N ALA A 491 -7.46 -21.76 -36.92
CA ALA A 491 -7.05 -23.17 -36.85
C ALA A 491 -5.71 -23.42 -37.58
N ARG A 492 -5.56 -22.93 -38.82
CA ARG A 492 -4.43 -23.30 -39.69
C ARG A 492 -3.07 -22.89 -39.12
N LYS A 493 -2.98 -21.75 -38.43
CA LYS A 493 -1.73 -21.27 -37.79
C LYS A 493 -1.24 -22.14 -36.64
N TYR A 494 -2.15 -22.84 -35.95
CA TYR A 494 -1.83 -23.59 -34.73
C TYR A 494 -1.77 -25.11 -34.97
N PHE A 495 -2.48 -25.60 -35.99
CA PHE A 495 -2.59 -27.03 -36.33
C PHE A 495 -1.84 -27.40 -37.63
N SER A 496 -0.66 -26.80 -37.85
CA SER A 496 0.16 -26.98 -39.06
C SER A 496 0.66 -28.42 -39.32
N VAL A 497 0.45 -29.34 -38.36
CA VAL A 497 0.77 -30.77 -38.50
C VAL A 497 -0.48 -31.60 -38.15
N GLY A 498 -1.35 -31.82 -39.15
CA GLY A 498 -2.12 -33.07 -39.30
C GLY A 498 -3.48 -33.26 -38.61
N ASN A 499 -4.04 -32.33 -37.84
CA ASN A 499 -5.17 -32.69 -36.94
C ASN A 499 -6.49 -31.90 -37.10
N CYS A 500 -6.62 -30.99 -38.07
CA CYS A 500 -7.91 -30.32 -38.32
C CYS A 500 -8.02 -29.86 -39.77
N SER A 501 -8.85 -30.52 -40.58
CA SER A 501 -9.22 -30.07 -41.92
C SER A 501 -10.24 -28.92 -41.87
N LEU A 502 -10.39 -28.17 -42.96
CA LEU A 502 -11.43 -27.13 -43.07
C LEU A 502 -12.84 -27.73 -42.89
N GLU A 503 -13.06 -28.93 -43.40
CA GLU A 503 -14.32 -29.66 -43.25
C GLU A 503 -14.57 -30.06 -41.80
N GLU A 504 -13.56 -30.59 -41.11
CA GLU A 504 -13.66 -30.93 -39.68
C GLU A 504 -13.93 -29.70 -38.82
N TYR A 505 -13.30 -28.57 -39.12
CA TYR A 505 -13.56 -27.30 -38.45
C TYR A 505 -15.00 -26.82 -38.68
N ASN A 506 -15.44 -26.80 -39.94
CA ASN A 506 -16.79 -26.37 -40.29
C ASN A 506 -17.85 -27.29 -39.66
N ASN A 507 -17.62 -28.60 -39.64
CA ASN A 507 -18.50 -29.57 -39.01
C ASN A 507 -18.55 -29.41 -37.48
N ALA A 508 -17.41 -29.14 -36.84
CA ALA A 508 -17.32 -28.96 -35.39
C ALA A 508 -18.05 -27.69 -34.89
N PHE A 509 -18.10 -26.65 -35.71
CA PHE A 509 -18.75 -25.37 -35.39
C PHE A 509 -19.96 -25.07 -36.27
N SER A 510 -20.57 -26.08 -36.88
CA SER A 510 -21.80 -25.88 -37.65
C SER A 510 -23.00 -25.69 -36.72
N LEU A 511 -23.61 -24.50 -36.80
CA LEU A 511 -24.88 -24.21 -36.10
C LEU A 511 -26.04 -25.08 -36.61
N THR A 512 -25.93 -25.74 -37.78
CA THR A 512 -26.96 -26.67 -38.28
C THR A 512 -26.80 -28.09 -37.74
N ASN A 513 -25.96 -28.32 -36.72
CA ASN A 513 -25.75 -29.65 -36.14
C ASN A 513 -27.05 -30.28 -35.59
N SER A 514 -27.05 -31.60 -35.47
CA SER A 514 -28.21 -32.38 -34.98
C SER A 514 -28.71 -31.91 -33.61
N ASN A 515 -27.82 -31.52 -32.70
CA ASN A 515 -28.20 -31.12 -31.35
C ASN A 515 -28.93 -29.75 -31.26
N ILE A 516 -29.37 -29.14 -32.36
CA ILE A 516 -30.09 -27.86 -32.34
C ILE A 516 -31.52 -27.99 -31.79
N PHE A 517 -32.11 -29.19 -31.81
CA PHE A 517 -33.45 -29.46 -31.30
C PHE A 517 -33.47 -30.02 -29.88
N GLY A 518 -32.34 -30.14 -29.20
CA GLY A 518 -32.23 -30.85 -27.92
C GLY A 518 -33.05 -30.26 -26.75
N LEU A 519 -33.63 -29.07 -26.89
CA LEU A 519 -34.56 -28.47 -25.92
C LEU A 519 -36.05 -28.62 -26.32
N CYS A 520 -36.35 -29.20 -27.49
CA CYS A 520 -37.71 -29.37 -28.01
C CYS A 520 -38.33 -30.68 -27.50
N ARG A 521 -39.64 -30.68 -27.23
CA ARG A 521 -40.40 -31.89 -26.87
C ARG A 521 -40.67 -32.77 -28.08
N ASN A 522 -40.91 -32.17 -29.25
CA ASN A 522 -41.13 -32.88 -30.52
C ASN A 522 -39.89 -32.91 -31.42
N GLU A 523 -38.73 -33.26 -30.85
CA GLU A 523 -37.45 -33.31 -31.55
C GLU A 523 -37.50 -34.16 -32.83
N SER A 524 -38.15 -35.33 -32.80
CA SER A 524 -38.27 -36.23 -33.97
C SER A 524 -39.00 -35.60 -35.15
N LEU A 525 -40.09 -34.85 -34.90
CA LEU A 525 -40.86 -34.19 -35.94
C LEU A 525 -40.06 -33.06 -36.60
N LEU A 526 -39.31 -32.28 -35.83
CA LEU A 526 -38.45 -31.22 -36.37
C LEU A 526 -37.28 -31.80 -37.17
N PHE A 527 -36.74 -32.95 -36.76
CA PHE A 527 -35.74 -33.68 -37.53
C PHE A 527 -36.29 -34.26 -38.84
N GLU A 528 -37.51 -34.79 -38.83
CA GLU A 528 -38.18 -35.25 -40.04
C GLU A 528 -38.45 -34.09 -40.99
N MET A 529 -38.94 -32.96 -40.49
CA MET A 529 -39.10 -31.73 -41.28
C MET A 529 -37.77 -31.29 -41.90
N LYS A 530 -36.68 -31.27 -41.13
CA LYS A 530 -35.35 -30.94 -41.64
C LYS A 530 -34.92 -31.88 -42.76
N LYS A 531 -35.12 -33.20 -42.60
CA LYS A 531 -34.81 -34.19 -43.65
C LYS A 531 -35.68 -34.01 -44.89
N GLU A 532 -36.97 -33.73 -44.74
CA GLU A 532 -37.87 -33.43 -45.86
C GLU A 532 -37.38 -32.21 -46.64
N PHE A 533 -36.89 -31.18 -45.96
CA PHE A 533 -36.32 -29.99 -46.60
C PHE A 533 -34.98 -30.27 -47.28
N ASP A 534 -34.12 -31.12 -46.70
CA ASP A 534 -32.86 -31.55 -47.32
C ASP A 534 -33.10 -32.41 -48.57
N LEU A 535 -34.14 -33.26 -48.58
CA LEU A 535 -34.50 -34.09 -49.73
C LEU A 535 -35.10 -33.29 -50.89
N LYS A 536 -36.01 -32.35 -50.60
CA LYS A 536 -36.59 -31.46 -51.63
C LYS A 536 -35.54 -30.61 -52.34
N GLU A 537 -34.49 -30.19 -51.62
CA GLU A 537 -33.41 -29.41 -52.20
C GLU A 537 -32.51 -30.25 -53.12
N ILE A 538 -32.24 -31.52 -52.78
CA ILE A 538 -31.53 -32.44 -53.68
C ILE A 538 -32.35 -32.68 -54.96
N GLU A 539 -33.67 -32.74 -54.85
CA GLU A 539 -34.57 -32.85 -55.99
C GLU A 539 -34.62 -31.56 -56.83
N GLU A 540 -34.73 -30.38 -56.21
CA GLU A 540 -34.73 -29.07 -56.89
C GLU A 540 -33.38 -28.74 -57.53
N GLN A 541 -32.25 -29.06 -56.88
CA GLN A 541 -30.91 -28.90 -57.46
C GLN A 541 -30.69 -29.87 -58.64
N LYS A 542 -31.16 -31.12 -58.55
CA LYS A 542 -31.14 -32.05 -59.69
C LYS A 542 -32.00 -31.52 -60.84
N PHE A 543 -33.18 -30.97 -60.54
CA PHE A 543 -34.08 -30.41 -61.55
C PHE A 543 -33.51 -29.14 -62.19
N SER A 544 -32.80 -28.31 -61.43
CA SER A 544 -32.13 -27.11 -61.92
C SER A 544 -30.91 -27.45 -62.79
N ILE A 545 -30.12 -28.45 -62.42
CA ILE A 545 -29.01 -28.99 -63.23
C ILE A 545 -29.54 -29.64 -64.50
N GLU A 546 -30.67 -30.36 -64.43
CA GLU A 546 -31.34 -30.93 -65.61
C GLU A 546 -31.88 -29.82 -66.54
N LYS A 547 -32.46 -28.74 -65.99
CA LYS A 547 -32.89 -27.56 -66.75
C LYS A 547 -31.73 -26.82 -67.41
N GLU A 548 -30.66 -26.53 -66.69
CA GLU A 548 -29.46 -25.90 -67.27
C GLU A 548 -28.85 -26.80 -68.36
N SER A 549 -28.90 -28.13 -68.21
CA SER A 549 -28.44 -29.06 -69.24
C SER A 549 -29.37 -29.15 -70.47
N LEU A 550 -30.64 -28.77 -70.33
CA LEU A 550 -31.62 -28.66 -71.42
C LEU A 550 -31.51 -27.31 -72.13
N ASP A 551 -31.38 -26.21 -71.39
CA ASP A 551 -31.18 -24.86 -71.95
C ASP A 551 -29.85 -24.78 -72.73
N VAL A 552 -28.79 -25.42 -72.23
CA VAL A 552 -27.50 -25.54 -72.97
C VAL A 552 -27.64 -26.40 -74.24
N LYS A 553 -28.58 -27.36 -74.28
CA LYS A 553 -28.85 -28.14 -75.50
C LYS A 553 -29.69 -27.35 -76.51
N GLU A 554 -30.69 -26.60 -76.05
CA GLU A 554 -31.50 -25.73 -76.91
C GLU A 554 -30.67 -24.57 -77.48
N GLU A 555 -29.76 -23.96 -76.70
CA GLU A 555 -28.81 -22.94 -77.23
C GLU A 555 -27.80 -23.51 -78.25
N VAL A 556 -27.45 -24.80 -78.14
CA VAL A 556 -26.58 -25.48 -79.11
C VAL A 556 -27.36 -25.84 -80.37
N GLU A 557 -28.62 -26.25 -80.25
CA GLU A 557 -29.50 -26.50 -81.41
C GLU A 557 -29.86 -25.21 -82.16
N GLU A 558 -30.14 -24.08 -81.48
CA GLU A 558 -30.37 -22.78 -82.14
C GLU A 558 -29.12 -22.29 -82.89
N LYS A 559 -27.91 -22.50 -82.33
CA LYS A 559 -26.64 -22.13 -83.00
C LYS A 559 -26.30 -23.04 -84.18
N VAL A 560 -26.77 -24.28 -84.19
CA VAL A 560 -26.59 -25.18 -85.35
C VAL A 560 -27.55 -24.78 -86.47
N VAL A 561 -28.80 -24.43 -86.16
CA VAL A 561 -29.78 -23.95 -87.15
C VAL A 561 -29.39 -22.59 -87.75
N GLU A 562 -28.78 -21.69 -86.97
CA GLU A 562 -28.26 -20.40 -87.50
C GLU A 562 -27.00 -20.55 -88.39
N ASN A 563 -26.23 -21.62 -88.22
CA ASN A 563 -25.04 -21.88 -89.04
C ASN A 563 -25.39 -22.63 -90.34
N GLU A 564 -26.35 -23.55 -90.33
CA GLU A 564 -26.79 -24.24 -91.56
C GLU A 564 -27.50 -23.29 -92.55
N GLY A 565 -28.09 -22.18 -92.09
CA GLY A 565 -28.66 -21.15 -92.96
C GLY A 565 -27.65 -20.20 -93.62
N LYS A 566 -26.36 -20.26 -93.25
CA LYS A 566 -25.31 -19.37 -93.76
C LYS A 566 -24.31 -20.04 -94.71
N GLU A 567 -24.38 -21.35 -94.90
CA GLU A 567 -23.50 -22.07 -95.84
C GLU A 567 -24.10 -22.24 -97.26
N GLU A 568 -25.32 -21.75 -97.54
CA GLU A 568 -25.92 -21.78 -98.89
C GLU A 568 -25.81 -20.45 -99.69
N GLU A 569 -25.17 -19.41 -99.12
CA GLU A 569 -24.83 -18.17 -99.85
C GLU A 569 -23.34 -17.85 -99.72
N ASP A 570 -22.48 -18.56 -100.46
CA ASP A 570 -21.17 -18.08 -100.93
C ASP A 570 -20.68 -18.84 -102.18
#